data_AF-A0A759MBV7-F1
#
_entry.id   AF-A0A759MBV7-F1
#
_cell.length_a   1.000
_cell.length_b   1.000
_cell.length_c   1.000
_cell.angle_alpha   90.00
_cell.angle_beta   90.00
_cell.angle_gamma   90.00
#
_symmetry.space_group_name_H-M   'P 1'
#
loop_
_entity.id
_entity.type
_entity.pdbx_description
1 polymer ?
#
loop_
_entity_poly.entity_id
_entity_poly.type
_entity_poly.pdbx_seq_one_letter_code
_entity_poly.pdbx_strand_id
1 'polypeptide(L)' 'MKNSRISRVILLALAAAWSQCSPAAVNVDRTRIIMDAPQKTVAITLNNDDKTTPFLAQSWVTDADGVKTDALMALP' A
#
# COMPACT_ATOMS: atom_id res chain seq x y z
N MET A 1 24.40 37.93 -9.50
CA MET A 1 24.63 36.82 -8.53
C MET A 1 23.37 36.39 -7.75
N LYS A 2 22.49 37.30 -7.32
CA LYS A 2 21.25 36.99 -6.56
C LYS A 2 20.25 36.10 -7.30
N ASN A 3 20.07 36.32 -8.61
CA ASN A 3 19.15 35.55 -9.46
C ASN A 3 19.61 34.10 -9.67
N SER A 4 20.92 33.84 -9.64
CA SER A 4 21.49 32.49 -9.73
C SER A 4 21.24 31.66 -8.47
N ARG A 5 21.20 32.30 -7.29
CA ARG A 5 20.87 31.61 -6.02
C ARG A 5 19.38 31.25 -5.96
N ILE A 6 18.50 32.18 -6.36
CA ILE A 6 17.06 31.93 -6.43
C ILE A 6 16.73 30.81 -7.43
N SER A 7 17.36 30.84 -8.61
CA SER A 7 17.18 29.79 -9.62
C SER A 7 17.61 28.40 -9.11
N ARG A 8 18.71 28.31 -8.36
CA ARG A 8 19.14 27.05 -7.72
C ARG A 8 18.16 26.56 -6.65
N VAL A 9 17.59 27.46 -5.85
CA VAL A 9 16.58 27.12 -4.83
C VAL A 9 15.30 26.61 -5.47
N ILE A 10 14.84 27.26 -6.56
CA ILE A 10 13.68 26.81 -7.33
C ILE A 10 13.94 25.42 -7.93
N LEU A 11 15.13 25.20 -8.50
CA LEU A 11 15.50 23.90 -9.08
C LEU A 11 15.50 22.79 -8.02
N LEU A 12 16.01 23.07 -6.81
CA LEU A 12 16.02 22.11 -5.71
C LEU A 12 14.59 21.79 -5.22
N ALA A 13 13.72 22.80 -5.14
CA ALA A 13 12.33 22.63 -4.72
C ALA A 13 11.52 21.79 -5.71
N LEU A 14 11.73 22.00 -7.02
CA LEU A 14 11.09 21.17 -8.06
C LEU A 14 11.54 19.70 -7.99
N ALA A 15 12.84 19.46 -7.75
CA ALA A 15 13.36 18.10 -7.62
C ALA A 15 12.76 17.37 -6.41
N ALA A 16 12.62 18.06 -5.27
CA ALA A 16 12.00 17.49 -4.06
C ALA A 16 10.50 17.22 -4.22
N ALA A 17 9.78 18.01 -5.02
CA ALA A 17 8.36 17.77 -5.31
C ALA A 17 8.14 16.54 -6.20
N TRP A 18 9.08 16.21 -7.09
CA TRP A 18 8.97 15.05 -8.00
C TRP A 18 9.24 13.69 -7.34
N SER A 19 9.92 13.64 -6.19
CA SER A 19 10.31 12.37 -5.57
C SER A 19 9.18 11.60 -4.88
N GLN A 20 7.95 12.13 -4.85
CA GLN A 20 6.84 11.53 -4.09
C GLN A 20 5.91 10.63 -4.89
N CYS A 21 6.18 10.38 -6.17
CA CYS A 21 5.33 9.51 -6.97
C CYS A 21 5.78 8.05 -6.86
N SER A 22 5.32 7.34 -5.81
CA SER A 22 5.38 5.88 -5.77
C SER A 22 4.01 5.34 -6.20
N PRO A 23 3.88 4.72 -7.39
CA PRO A 23 2.62 4.11 -7.79
C PRO A 23 2.27 2.96 -6.83
N ALA A 24 1.04 2.95 -6.32
CA ALA A 24 0.49 1.80 -5.64
C ALA A 24 0.04 0.79 -6.70
N ALA A 25 0.81 -0.29 -6.86
CA ALA A 25 0.51 -1.32 -7.84
C ALA A 25 -0.43 -2.41 -7.30
N VAL A 26 -0.46 -2.60 -5.98
CA VAL A 26 -1.24 -3.66 -5.34
C VAL A 26 -2.53 -3.07 -4.78
N ASN A 27 -3.68 -3.48 -5.32
CA ASN A 27 -5.01 -3.04 -4.92
C ASN A 27 -5.82 -4.17 -4.30
N VAL A 28 -6.65 -3.82 -3.31
CA VAL A 28 -7.61 -4.72 -2.68
C VAL A 28 -9.01 -4.32 -3.12
N ASP A 29 -9.89 -5.29 -3.35
CA ASP A 29 -11.28 -5.03 -3.79
C ASP A 29 -12.16 -4.30 -2.76
N ARG A 30 -11.71 -4.19 -1.50
CA ARG A 30 -12.40 -3.50 -0.41
C ARG A 30 -11.44 -3.00 0.67
N THR A 31 -11.86 -2.00 1.44
CA THR A 31 -11.09 -1.42 2.57
C THR A 31 -11.44 -2.00 3.93
N ARG A 32 -12.48 -2.84 4.01
CA ARG A 32 -12.94 -3.47 5.25
C ARG A 32 -13.65 -4.78 4.95
N ILE A 33 -13.53 -5.73 5.88
CA ILE A 33 -14.25 -7.00 5.87
C ILE A 33 -15.17 -7.03 7.10
N ILE A 34 -16.41 -7.44 6.89
CA ILE A 34 -17.36 -7.77 7.96
C ILE A 34 -17.63 -9.26 7.82
N MET A 35 -17.20 -10.05 8.80
CA MET A 35 -17.39 -11.49 8.82
C MET A 35 -18.52 -11.81 9.80
N ASP A 36 -19.69 -12.15 9.27
CA ASP A 36 -20.84 -12.50 10.11
C ASP A 36 -20.60 -13.82 10.85
N ALA A 37 -21.22 -13.98 12.02
CA ALA A 37 -21.06 -15.16 12.87
C ALA A 37 -21.21 -16.55 12.18
N PRO A 38 -22.15 -16.77 11.23
CA PRO A 38 -22.25 -18.06 10.55
C PRO A 38 -21.20 -18.27 9.45
N GLN A 39 -20.50 -17.23 9.01
CA GLN A 39 -19.49 -17.32 7.97
C GLN A 39 -18.22 -17.95 8.51
N LYS A 40 -17.68 -18.96 7.81
CA LYS A 40 -16.42 -19.62 8.18
C LYS A 40 -15.22 -19.09 7.40
N THR A 41 -15.47 -18.42 6.28
CA THR A 41 -14.45 -17.94 5.36
C THR A 41 -14.96 -16.71 4.62
N VAL A 42 -14.07 -15.77 4.33
CA VAL A 42 -14.33 -14.63 3.47
C VAL A 42 -13.20 -14.54 2.44
N ALA A 43 -13.55 -14.42 1.16
CA ALA A 43 -12.56 -14.24 0.09
C ALA A 43 -12.14 -12.76 0.03
N ILE A 44 -10.89 -12.50 -0.37
CA ILE A 44 -10.36 -11.16 -0.64
C ILE A 44 -9.68 -11.21 -2.00
N THR A 45 -9.94 -10.21 -2.85
CA THR A 45 -9.27 -10.14 -4.14
C THR A 45 -8.12 -9.16 -4.05
N LEU A 46 -6.90 -9.64 -4.35
CA LEU A 46 -5.71 -8.82 -4.51
C LEU A 46 -5.39 -8.68 -6.00
N ASN A 47 -5.29 -7.45 -6.50
CA ASN A 47 -4.96 -7.18 -7.88
C ASN A 47 -3.61 -6.47 -8.00
N ASN A 48 -2.75 -6.96 -8.89
CA ASN A 48 -1.58 -6.24 -9.31
C ASN A 48 -1.91 -5.43 -10.59
N ASP A 49 -1.98 -4.11 -10.44
CA ASP A 49 -2.20 -3.17 -11.52
C ASP A 49 -0.94 -2.87 -12.33
N ASP A 50 0.24 -3.18 -11.80
CA ASP A 50 1.46 -3.21 -12.60
C ASP A 50 1.44 -4.45 -13.50
N LYS A 51 1.29 -4.22 -14.81
CA LYS A 51 1.23 -5.29 -15.82
C LYS A 51 2.62 -5.78 -16.27
N THR A 52 3.68 -5.18 -15.74
CA THR A 52 5.07 -5.41 -16.16
C THR A 52 5.92 -6.06 -15.08
N THR A 53 5.60 -5.83 -13.81
CA THR A 53 6.38 -6.36 -12.67
C THR A 53 5.52 -7.31 -11.83
N PRO A 54 5.96 -8.55 -11.56
CA PRO A 54 5.30 -9.43 -10.60
C PRO A 54 5.63 -9.05 -9.15
N PHE A 55 4.65 -9.19 -8.25
CA PHE A 55 4.78 -8.84 -6.83
C PHE A 55 4.56 -10.08 -5.96
N LEU A 56 5.34 -10.19 -4.87
CA LEU A 56 5.11 -11.19 -3.83
C LEU A 56 4.06 -10.67 -2.85
N ALA A 57 3.02 -11.46 -2.61
CA ALA A 57 2.01 -11.16 -1.60
C ALA A 57 2.22 -12.07 -0.37
N GLN A 58 2.21 -11.47 0.81
CA GLN A 58 2.19 -12.17 2.09
C GLN A 58 1.10 -11.55 2.96
N SER A 59 0.35 -12.40 3.66
CA SER A 59 -0.75 -11.98 4.52
C SER A 59 -0.59 -12.54 5.94
N TRP A 60 -1.07 -11.78 6.91
CA TRP A 60 -1.23 -12.18 8.31
C TRP A 60 -2.37 -11.36 8.93
N VAL A 61 -2.90 -11.82 10.06
CA VAL A 61 -3.94 -11.11 10.81
C VAL A 61 -3.37 -10.63 12.13
N THR A 62 -3.76 -9.42 12.55
CA THR A 62 -3.40 -8.84 13.85
C THR A 62 -4.64 -8.62 14.69
N ASP A 63 -4.47 -8.59 16.01
CA ASP A 63 -5.48 -8.08 16.93
C ASP A 63 -5.56 -6.54 16.92
N ALA A 64 -6.36 -5.97 17.83
CA ALA A 64 -6.57 -4.52 17.94
C ALA A 64 -5.34 -3.75 18.42
N ASP A 65 -4.39 -4.43 19.09
CA ASP A 65 -3.14 -3.84 19.57
C ASP A 65 -2.00 -3.98 18.53
N GLY A 66 -2.30 -4.60 17.37
CA GLY A 66 -1.36 -4.80 16.28
C GLY A 66 -0.47 -6.03 16.44
N VAL A 67 -0.75 -6.90 17.41
CA VAL A 67 0.00 -8.14 17.63
C VAL A 67 -0.55 -9.22 16.70
N LYS A 68 0.34 -9.98 16.05
CA LYS A 68 -0.07 -11.10 15.18
C LYS A 68 -0.89 -12.11 15.98
N THR A 69 -2.01 -12.55 15.42
CA THR A 69 -2.91 -13.52 16.03
C THR A 69 -3.13 -14.72 15.12
N ASP A 70 -3.41 -15.87 15.73
CA ASP A 70 -3.76 -17.12 15.05
C ASP A 70 -5.29 -17.40 15.09
N ALA A 71 -6.09 -16.45 15.60
CA ALA A 71 -7.55 -16.58 15.66
C ALA A 71 -8.21 -16.65 14.26
N LEU A 72 -7.57 -16.05 13.26
CA LEU A 72 -7.95 -16.11 11.85
C LEU A 72 -6.70 -16.42 11.02
N MET A 73 -6.87 -17.24 9.99
CA MET A 73 -5.79 -17.59 9.06
C MET A 73 -6.12 -17.05 7.67
N ALA A 74 -5.16 -16.34 7.08
CA ALA A 74 -5.22 -15.95 5.68
C ALA A 74 -4.64 -17.07 4.81
N LEU A 75 -5.41 -17.51 3.81
CA LEU A 75 -5.01 -18.54 2.86
C LEU A 75 -4.74 -17.89 1.49
N PRO A 76 -3.72 -18.34 0.74
CA PRO A 76 -3.46 -17.91 -0.63
C PRO A 76 -4.48 -18.47 -1.63
#